data_AF-A0A965VA08-F1
#
_entry.id   AF-A0A965VA08-F1
#
_cell.length_a   1.000
_cell.length_b   1.000
_cell.length_c   1.000
_cell.angle_alpha   90.00
_cell.angle_beta   90.00
_cell.angle_gamma   90.00
#
_symmetry.space_group_name_H-M   'P 1'
#
loop_
_entity.id
_entity.type
_entity.pdbx_description
1 polymer ?
#
loop_
_entity_poly.entity_id
_entity_poly.type
_entity_poly.pdbx_seq_one_letter_code
_entity_poly.pdbx_strand_id
1 'polypeptide(L)'
;MLNPKNESDIRRCLPFQLTWTNSLALMFFKGMFLRDSKNLLFDNGPNSRFSCRMEFTSVFDIEKHASAIKDVVKQAILIQNSNEKIVIEKKRGPIPRELKAAFAEDPKLKKAFDELTPGRRRGCLLYISDAKQSATRDARIEKMRSKDHGWQRLE
;
A
#
# COMPACT_ATOMS: atom_id res chain seq x y z
N MET A 1 47.25 4.96 6.20
CA MET A 1 46.23 3.90 6.37
C MET A 1 45.46 4.21 7.65
N LEU A 2 44.32 4.90 7.53
CA LEU A 2 43.54 5.34 8.69
C LEU A 2 42.54 4.24 9.08
N ASN A 3 42.63 3.81 10.33
CA ASN A 3 41.75 2.86 10.99
C ASN A 3 40.72 3.66 11.81
N PRO A 4 39.46 3.80 11.37
CA PRO A 4 38.47 4.57 12.11
C PRO A 4 37.79 3.67 13.15
N LYS A 5 38.16 3.88 14.42
CA LYS A 5 37.62 3.16 15.59
C LYS A 5 36.28 3.68 16.11
N ASN A 6 35.50 4.47 15.37
CA ASN A 6 34.21 4.97 15.86
C ASN A 6 33.16 5.07 14.74
N GLU A 7 32.06 4.35 14.93
CA GLU A 7 30.91 4.24 14.02
C GLU A 7 30.07 5.53 13.93
N SER A 8 30.35 6.51 14.80
CA SER A 8 29.66 7.81 14.82
C SER A 8 30.07 8.76 13.69
N ASP A 9 31.23 8.56 13.05
CA ASP A 9 31.77 9.49 12.04
C ASP A 9 31.31 9.20 10.60
N ILE A 10 30.62 8.09 10.36
CA ILE A 10 30.14 7.72 9.00
C ILE A 10 28.81 8.43 8.66
N ARG A 11 28.14 9.08 9.63
CA ARG A 11 26.76 9.57 9.49
C ARG A 11 26.60 10.95 8.85
N ARG A 12 27.65 11.63 8.40
CA ARG A 12 27.55 13.07 8.07
C ARG A 12 27.51 13.47 6.59
N CYS A 13 27.72 12.58 5.62
CA CYS A 13 27.86 13.00 4.22
C CYS A 13 27.30 12.03 3.18
N LEU A 14 26.00 11.70 3.20
CA LEU A 14 25.29 11.18 2.00
C LEU A 14 23.81 11.62 2.03
N PRO A 15 23.22 12.08 0.91
CA PRO A 15 21.80 12.49 0.83
C PRO A 15 20.82 11.32 0.77
N PHE A 16 21.22 10.13 1.25
CA PHE A 16 20.39 8.94 1.28
C PHE A 16 20.57 8.22 2.62
N GLN A 17 19.46 8.02 3.32
CA GLN A 17 19.39 7.26 4.55
C GLN A 17 19.27 5.78 4.15
N LEU A 18 20.39 5.05 4.11
CA LEU A 18 20.38 3.59 4.02
C LEU A 18 19.90 3.04 5.38
N THR A 19 18.60 2.79 5.52
CA THR A 19 18.07 2.04 6.66
C THR A 19 18.08 0.55 6.29
N TRP A 20 19.10 -0.17 6.78
CA TRP A 20 19.11 -1.62 6.74
C TRP A 20 18.06 -2.11 7.74
N THR A 21 16.87 -2.50 7.26
CA THR A 21 15.82 -3.01 8.13
C THR A 21 16.08 -4.50 8.34
N ASN A 22 16.64 -4.82 9.51
CA ASN A 22 16.86 -6.19 9.95
C ASN A 22 15.53 -6.78 10.45
N SER A 23 14.51 -6.80 9.59
CA SER A 23 13.16 -7.25 9.92
C SER A 23 12.60 -8.23 8.91
N LEU A 24 11.91 -9.24 9.43
CA LEU A 24 11.13 -10.20 8.67
C LEU A 24 9.66 -9.87 8.89
N ALA A 25 8.85 -9.90 7.83
CA ALA A 25 7.41 -9.74 7.95
C ALA A 25 6.64 -10.93 7.37
N LEU A 26 5.66 -11.44 8.11
CA LEU A 26 4.68 -12.41 7.62
C LEU A 26 3.42 -11.67 7.20
N MET A 27 3.10 -11.68 5.91
CA MET A 27 2.00 -10.91 5.34
C MET A 27 0.72 -11.74 5.17
N PHE A 28 -0.41 -11.16 5.56
CA PHE A 28 -1.73 -11.77 5.44
C PHE A 28 -2.65 -10.88 4.59
N PHE A 29 -3.01 -11.32 3.37
CA PHE A 29 -3.86 -10.53 2.46
C PHE A 29 -5.29 -10.32 2.99
N LYS A 30 -5.80 -11.27 3.77
CA LYS A 30 -7.09 -11.21 4.48
C LYS A 30 -6.89 -10.97 5.99
N GLY A 31 -5.83 -10.26 6.36
CA GLY A 31 -5.38 -10.05 7.75
C GLY A 31 -6.43 -9.46 8.71
N MET A 32 -7.27 -8.53 8.24
CA MET A 32 -8.33 -7.88 9.06
C MET A 32 -9.37 -8.87 9.61
N PHE A 33 -9.49 -10.06 9.02
CA PHE A 33 -10.43 -11.10 9.47
C PHE A 33 -9.81 -12.06 10.48
N LEU A 34 -8.49 -11.94 10.74
CA LEU A 34 -7.78 -12.78 11.69
C LEU A 34 -8.00 -12.23 13.10
N ARG A 35 -8.27 -13.14 14.05
CA ARG A 35 -8.30 -12.77 15.46
C ARG A 35 -6.89 -12.79 16.01
N ASP A 36 -6.52 -11.69 16.64
CA ASP A 36 -5.21 -11.50 17.22
C ASP A 36 -5.31 -11.22 18.72
N SER A 37 -5.12 -12.26 19.52
CA SER A 37 -5.17 -12.18 20.98
C SER A 37 -3.91 -11.56 21.59
N LYS A 38 -2.85 -11.37 20.80
CA LYS A 38 -1.54 -10.90 21.27
C LYS A 38 -1.14 -9.55 20.68
N ASN A 39 -1.98 -8.93 19.85
CA ASN A 39 -1.74 -7.66 19.18
C ASN A 39 -0.41 -7.65 18.40
N LEU A 40 -0.15 -8.72 17.65
CA LEU A 40 1.01 -8.91 16.77
C LEU A 40 0.73 -8.53 15.31
N LEU A 41 -0.52 -8.28 14.92
CA LEU A 41 -0.91 -7.86 13.58
C LEU A 41 -0.92 -6.34 13.45
N PHE A 42 -0.17 -5.86 12.48
CA PHE A 42 -0.08 -4.46 12.09
C PHE A 42 -0.65 -4.23 10.70
N ASP A 43 -1.23 -3.05 10.46
CA ASP A 43 -1.65 -2.66 9.12
C ASP A 43 -0.46 -2.49 8.18
N ASN A 44 -0.63 -2.86 6.91
CA ASN A 44 0.40 -2.68 5.89
C ASN A 44 0.64 -1.21 5.48
N GLY A 45 -0.07 -0.27 6.10
CA GLY A 45 0.01 1.17 5.84
C GLY A 45 -1.37 1.80 5.63
N PRO A 46 -1.44 3.14 5.54
CA PRO A 46 -2.70 3.90 5.57
C PRO A 46 -3.65 3.62 4.40
N ASN A 47 -3.12 3.06 3.30
CA ASN A 47 -3.91 2.70 2.12
C ASN A 47 -4.32 1.22 2.07
N SER A 48 -3.82 0.39 3.00
CA SER A 48 -4.24 -1.00 3.18
C SER A 48 -5.67 -1.04 3.70
N ARG A 49 -6.43 -2.07 3.31
CA ARG A 49 -7.82 -2.26 3.75
C ARG A 49 -8.04 -3.54 4.52
N PHE A 50 -7.41 -4.60 4.04
CA PHE A 50 -7.62 -5.95 4.56
C PHE A 50 -6.30 -6.61 4.94
N SER A 51 -5.19 -6.13 4.38
CA SER A 51 -3.91 -6.78 4.56
C SER A 51 -3.20 -6.27 5.81
N CYS A 52 -2.76 -7.23 6.61
CA CYS A 52 -1.97 -6.98 7.81
C CYS A 52 -0.65 -7.76 7.70
N ARG A 53 0.27 -7.46 8.59
CA ARG A 53 1.54 -8.16 8.72
C ARG A 53 1.91 -8.36 10.18
N MET A 54 2.64 -9.44 10.46
CA MET A 54 3.42 -9.55 11.69
C MET A 54 4.86 -9.18 11.36
N GLU A 55 5.52 -8.43 12.21
CA GLU A 55 6.91 -8.03 12.04
C GLU A 55 7.77 -8.69 13.13
N PHE A 56 8.96 -9.15 12.74
CA PHE A 56 9.92 -9.82 13.61
C PHE A 56 11.32 -9.26 13.36
N THR A 57 12.13 -9.19 14.41
CA THR A 57 13.50 -8.67 14.32
C THR A 57 14.57 -9.71 14.63
N SER A 58 14.18 -10.89 15.11
CA SER A 58 15.08 -12.00 15.43
C SER A 58 14.36 -13.34 15.42
N VAL A 59 15.14 -14.43 15.37
CA VAL A 59 14.61 -15.80 15.52
C VAL A 59 13.99 -16.01 16.90
N PHE A 60 14.59 -15.45 17.95
CA PHE A 60 14.06 -15.52 19.31
C PHE A 60 12.65 -14.91 19.42
N ASP A 61 12.41 -13.79 18.74
CA ASP A 61 11.09 -13.13 18.69
C ASP A 61 10.03 -14.04 18.05
N ILE A 62 10.40 -14.75 16.98
CA ILE A 62 9.55 -15.76 16.33
C ILE A 62 9.25 -16.91 17.28
N GLU A 63 10.27 -17.44 17.97
CA GLU A 63 10.11 -18.55 18.92
C GLU A 63 9.20 -18.18 20.10
N LYS A 64 9.40 -16.98 20.66
CA LYS A 64 8.56 -16.43 21.74
C LYS A 64 7.09 -16.33 21.33
N HIS A 65 6.81 -16.01 20.08
CA HIS A 65 5.46 -15.85 19.55
C HIS A 65 4.95 -17.05 18.74
N ALA A 66 5.67 -18.18 18.74
CA ALA A 66 5.41 -19.32 17.86
C ALA A 66 3.98 -19.87 17.95
N SER A 67 3.40 -19.94 19.16
CA SER A 67 2.02 -20.40 19.33
C SER A 67 1.03 -19.45 18.65
N ALA A 68 1.18 -18.14 18.88
CA ALA A 68 0.30 -17.13 18.29
C ALA A 68 0.42 -17.11 16.76
N ILE A 69 1.64 -17.24 16.23
CA ILE A 69 1.88 -17.33 14.79
C ILE A 69 1.15 -18.53 14.19
N LYS A 70 1.29 -19.72 14.80
CA LYS A 70 0.62 -20.94 14.33
C LYS A 70 -0.90 -20.80 14.35
N ASP A 71 -1.46 -20.19 15.38
CA ASP A 71 -2.91 -19.99 15.51
C ASP A 71 -3.43 -19.03 14.43
N VAL A 72 -2.71 -17.94 14.16
CA VAL A 72 -3.08 -16.99 13.10
C VAL A 72 -2.92 -17.61 11.71
N VAL A 73 -1.88 -18.41 11.45
CA VAL A 73 -1.72 -19.14 10.19
C VAL A 73 -2.86 -20.14 9.96
N LYS A 74 -3.27 -20.89 10.99
CA LYS A 74 -4.43 -21.79 10.90
C LYS A 74 -5.72 -21.04 10.57
N GLN A 75 -5.96 -19.90 11.22
CA GLN A 75 -7.10 -19.04 10.90
C GLN A 75 -7.05 -18.56 9.44
N ALA A 76 -5.88 -18.13 8.97
CA ALA A 76 -5.71 -17.68 7.58
C ALA A 76 -6.01 -18.78 6.56
N ILE A 77 -5.59 -20.02 6.83
CA ILE A 77 -5.92 -21.18 6.00
C ILE A 77 -7.44 -21.43 5.98
N LEU A 78 -8.08 -21.40 7.15
CA LEU A 78 -9.53 -21.58 7.26
C LEU A 78 -10.31 -20.51 6.48
N ILE A 79 -9.93 -19.24 6.60
CA ILE A 79 -10.53 -18.10 5.88
C ILE A 79 -10.25 -18.15 4.38
N GLN A 80 -9.13 -18.77 3.98
CA GLN A 80 -8.83 -18.96 2.56
C GLN A 80 -9.68 -20.08 1.96
N ASN A 81 -9.92 -21.13 2.73
CA ASN A 81 -10.73 -22.27 2.32
C ASN A 81 -12.24 -21.99 2.44
N SER A 82 -12.65 -21.06 3.31
CA SER A 82 -14.00 -20.54 3.25
C SER A 82 -14.13 -19.76 1.93
N ASN A 83 -15.02 -20.20 1.05
CA ASN A 83 -15.38 -19.49 -0.20
C ASN A 83 -16.14 -18.17 0.09
N GLU A 84 -15.94 -17.59 1.27
CA GLU A 84 -16.59 -16.39 1.72
C GLU A 84 -16.06 -15.20 0.90
N LYS A 85 -16.94 -14.67 0.05
CA LYS A 85 -16.62 -13.49 -0.75
C LYS A 85 -16.57 -12.29 0.18
N ILE A 86 -15.36 -11.78 0.40
CA ILE A 86 -15.18 -10.50 1.10
C ILE A 86 -15.92 -9.43 0.32
N VAL A 87 -16.97 -8.88 0.92
CA VAL A 87 -17.70 -7.75 0.35
C VAL A 87 -16.81 -6.52 0.49
N ILE A 88 -16.14 -6.17 -0.60
CA ILE A 88 -15.33 -4.96 -0.66
C ILE A 88 -16.29 -3.77 -0.74
N GLU A 89 -16.55 -3.11 0.40
CA GLU A 89 -17.28 -1.84 0.37
C GLU A 89 -16.57 -0.87 -0.57
N LYS A 90 -17.28 -0.35 -1.57
CA LYS A 90 -16.73 0.60 -2.54
C LYS A 90 -16.65 2.00 -1.93
N LYS A 91 -15.85 2.20 -0.87
CA LYS A 91 -15.51 3.55 -0.41
C LYS A 91 -14.69 4.23 -1.50
N ARG A 92 -15.36 5.09 -2.28
CA ARG A 92 -14.72 6.01 -3.23
C ARG A 92 -14.10 7.14 -2.41
N GLY A 93 -12.81 7.36 -2.57
CA GLY A 93 -12.17 8.55 -2.00
C GLY A 93 -12.76 9.82 -2.63
N PRO A 94 -12.64 10.99 -1.96
CA PRO A 94 -13.09 12.24 -2.53
C PRO A 94 -12.35 12.50 -3.86
N ILE A 95 -13.10 12.88 -4.88
CA ILE A 95 -12.54 13.24 -6.19
C ILE A 95 -11.95 14.67 -6.06
N PRO A 96 -10.65 14.88 -6.33
CA PRO A 96 -10.03 16.21 -6.31
C PRO A 96 -10.76 17.20 -7.23
N ARG A 97 -10.73 18.49 -6.87
CA ARG A 97 -11.43 19.54 -7.63
C ARG A 97 -10.91 19.63 -9.07
N GLU A 98 -9.61 19.50 -9.25
CA GLU A 98 -8.91 19.54 -10.54
C GLU A 98 -9.37 18.39 -11.44
N LEU A 99 -9.51 17.18 -10.88
CA LEU A 99 -10.00 16.03 -11.62
C LEU A 99 -11.48 16.19 -12.00
N LYS A 100 -12.31 16.80 -11.13
CA LYS A 100 -13.71 17.13 -11.47
C LYS A 100 -13.79 18.14 -12.62
N ALA A 101 -12.94 19.16 -12.62
CA ALA A 101 -12.87 20.15 -13.71
C ALA A 101 -12.44 19.47 -15.03
N ALA A 102 -11.40 18.63 -14.99
CA ALA A 102 -10.95 17.89 -16.16
C ALA A 102 -12.01 16.94 -16.74
N PHE A 103 -12.87 16.34 -15.90
CA PHE A 103 -14.02 15.55 -16.35
C PHE A 103 -15.14 16.39 -16.99
N ALA A 104 -15.28 17.65 -16.59
CA ALA A 104 -16.25 18.57 -17.19
C ALA A 104 -15.77 19.08 -18.55
N GLU A 105 -14.46 19.31 -18.69
CA GLU A 105 -13.82 19.74 -19.95
C GLU A 105 -13.73 18.60 -20.97
N ASP A 106 -13.40 17.38 -20.53
CA ASP A 106 -13.23 16.22 -21.41
C ASP A 106 -14.11 15.04 -20.96
N PRO A 107 -15.30 14.88 -21.57
CA PRO A 107 -16.18 13.75 -21.32
C PRO A 107 -15.56 12.39 -21.68
N LYS A 108 -14.61 12.34 -22.63
CA LYS A 108 -13.93 11.08 -23.00
C LYS A 108 -13.03 10.61 -21.87
N LEU A 109 -12.32 11.53 -21.22
CA LEU A 109 -11.51 11.24 -20.02
C LEU A 109 -12.37 10.66 -18.89
N LYS A 110 -13.55 11.24 -18.66
CA LYS A 110 -14.48 10.72 -17.64
C LYS A 110 -14.93 9.30 -17.96
N LYS A 111 -15.33 9.05 -19.22
CA LYS A 111 -15.76 7.71 -19.66
C LYS A 111 -14.64 6.68 -19.49
N ALA A 112 -13.44 7.01 -19.95
CA ALA A 112 -12.26 6.15 -19.78
C ALA A 112 -11.96 5.86 -18.30
N PHE A 113 -12.09 6.86 -17.43
CA PHE A 113 -11.94 6.67 -15.98
C PHE A 113 -13.00 5.75 -15.39
N ASP A 114 -14.27 5.89 -15.80
CA ASP A 114 -15.38 5.09 -15.28
C ASP A 114 -15.31 3.62 -15.72
N GLU A 115 -14.74 3.35 -16.90
CA GLU A 115 -14.45 2.01 -17.44
C GLU A 115 -13.32 1.28 -16.69
N LEU A 116 -12.46 1.99 -15.96
CA LEU A 116 -11.41 1.37 -15.16
C LEU A 116 -12.00 0.47 -14.05
N THR A 117 -11.29 -0.63 -13.79
CA THR A 117 -11.62 -1.52 -12.67
C THR A 117 -11.60 -0.73 -11.34
N PRO A 118 -12.41 -1.10 -10.34
CA PRO A 118 -12.48 -0.36 -9.07
C PRO A 118 -11.12 -0.15 -8.40
N GLY A 119 -10.22 -1.13 -8.50
CA GLY A 119 -8.85 -1.04 -8.01
C GLY A 119 -8.03 0.02 -8.75
N ARG A 120 -8.10 0.06 -10.09
CA ARG A 120 -7.42 1.07 -10.91
C ARG A 120 -7.95 2.47 -10.64
N ARG A 121 -9.28 2.65 -10.57
CA ARG A 121 -9.89 3.94 -10.20
C ARG A 121 -9.38 4.45 -8.86
N ARG A 122 -9.33 3.57 -7.85
CA ARG A 122 -8.77 3.92 -6.54
C ARG A 122 -7.30 4.31 -6.65
N GLY A 123 -6.50 3.53 -7.38
CA GLY A 123 -5.08 3.84 -7.62
C GLY A 123 -4.88 5.21 -8.25
N CYS A 124 -5.64 5.54 -9.29
CA CYS A 124 -5.61 6.86 -9.93
C CYS A 124 -6.01 7.97 -8.95
N LEU A 125 -7.09 7.79 -8.17
CA LEU A 125 -7.51 8.77 -7.18
C LEU A 125 -6.46 9.00 -6.10
N LEU A 126 -5.83 7.93 -5.58
CA LEU A 126 -4.74 8.03 -4.61
C LEU A 126 -3.54 8.74 -5.22
N TYR A 127 -3.13 8.35 -6.44
CA TYR A 127 -2.01 8.96 -7.14
C TYR A 127 -2.24 10.46 -7.35
N ILE A 128 -3.43 10.91 -7.74
CA ILE A 128 -3.70 12.35 -7.91
C ILE A 128 -3.79 13.04 -6.55
N SER A 129 -4.55 12.48 -5.61
CA SER A 129 -4.84 13.13 -4.31
C SER A 129 -3.62 13.24 -3.39
N ASP A 130 -2.62 12.38 -3.57
CA ASP A 130 -1.37 12.40 -2.79
C ASP A 130 -0.50 13.63 -3.11
N ALA A 131 -0.69 14.27 -4.26
CA ALA A 131 0.01 15.52 -4.59
C ALA A 131 -0.57 16.70 -3.80
N LYS A 132 0.27 17.32 -2.95
CA LYS A 132 -0.10 18.51 -2.16
C LYS A 132 -0.31 19.76 -3.02
N GLN A 133 0.51 19.94 -4.05
CA GLN A 133 0.44 21.11 -4.95
C GLN A 133 -0.55 20.91 -6.09
N SER A 134 -1.34 21.95 -6.41
CA SER A 134 -2.31 21.92 -7.52
C SER A 134 -1.65 21.61 -8.86
N ALA A 135 -0.57 22.31 -9.20
CA ALA A 135 0.14 22.12 -10.47
C ALA A 135 0.61 20.66 -10.67
N THR A 136 0.99 19.97 -9.59
CA THR A 136 1.35 18.54 -9.66
C THR A 136 0.12 17.66 -9.88
N ARG A 137 -1.04 18.00 -9.30
CA ARG A 137 -2.29 17.29 -9.58
C ARG A 137 -2.68 17.45 -11.05
N ASP A 138 -2.59 18.66 -11.59
CA ASP A 138 -2.88 18.96 -13.00
C ASP A 138 -1.94 18.19 -13.94
N ALA A 139 -0.63 18.18 -13.66
CA ALA A 139 0.33 17.40 -14.43
C ALA A 139 0.06 15.88 -14.37
N ARG A 140 -0.39 15.36 -13.22
CA ARG A 140 -0.79 13.95 -13.07
C ARG A 140 -2.07 13.63 -13.86
N ILE A 141 -3.01 14.57 -13.96
CA ILE A 141 -4.22 14.45 -14.77
C ILE A 141 -3.90 14.49 -16.27
N GLU A 142 -2.98 15.37 -16.69
CA GLU A 142 -2.56 15.46 -18.09
C GLU A 142 -1.85 14.18 -18.55
N LYS A 143 -1.06 13.57 -17.67
CA LYS A 143 -0.56 12.21 -17.88
C LYS A 143 -1.70 11.21 -18.09
N MET A 144 -2.80 11.28 -17.34
CA MET A 144 -3.92 10.36 -17.60
C MET A 144 -4.58 10.55 -18.98
N ARG A 145 -4.50 11.73 -19.57
CA ARG A 145 -5.07 12.04 -20.89
C ARG A 145 -4.25 11.48 -22.04
N SER A 146 -2.94 11.39 -21.88
CA SER A 146 -2.06 10.93 -22.96
C SER A 146 -2.08 9.39 -23.06
N LYS A 147 -1.80 8.83 -24.25
CA LYS A 147 -1.93 7.38 -24.52
C LYS A 147 -0.81 6.51 -23.96
N ASP A 148 0.31 7.13 -23.53
CA ASP A 148 1.56 6.44 -23.17
C ASP A 148 1.66 5.98 -21.69
N HIS A 149 0.52 5.78 -21.03
CA HIS A 149 0.48 5.56 -19.59
C HIS A 149 -0.02 4.16 -19.33
N GLY A 150 0.74 3.38 -18.55
CA GLY A 150 0.41 2.01 -18.15
C GLY A 150 -0.90 1.82 -17.39
N TRP A 151 -1.74 2.85 -17.27
CA TRP A 151 -3.09 2.78 -16.68
C TRP A 151 -4.15 2.28 -17.66
N GLN A 152 -3.97 2.51 -18.97
CA GLN A 152 -4.93 2.12 -20.02
C GLN A 152 -4.61 0.77 -20.69
N ARG A 153 -3.40 0.23 -20.51
CA ARG A 153 -3.01 -1.03 -21.16
C ARG A 153 -3.43 -2.21 -20.28
N LEU A 154 -4.43 -2.95 -20.74
CA LEU A 154 -4.59 -4.41 -20.65
C LEU A 154 -5.94 -4.72 -21.31
N GLU A 155 -5.89 -5.15 -22.57
CA GLU A 155 -6.77 -6.21 -23.09
C GLU A 155 -6.53 -7.50 -22.28
#